data_AF-A0A923RN96-F1
#
_entry.id   AF-A0A923RN96-F1
#
_cell.length_a   1.000
_cell.length_b   1.000
_cell.length_c   1.000
_cell.angle_alpha   90.00
_cell.angle_beta   90.00
_cell.angle_gamma   90.00
#
_symmetry.space_group_name_H-M   'P 1'
#
loop_
_entity.id
_entity.type
_entity.pdbx_description
1 polymer ?
#
loop_
_entity_poly.entity_id
_entity_poly.type
_entity_poly.pdbx_seq_one_letter_code
_entity_poly.pdbx_strand_id
1 'polypeptide(L)'
;ERLLKAERALLKLIRERTLFTYLDEELKDDFSAPFTNNRMEGGVNSRLREMLRNHRGLSIERRIKAVYWWCYIHSPEPLPLSEIVKVMPTEQSIAAIYQRMNEKNRLEKSLSIWGDAIVWSDLHKMDRTFDGWD
;
A
#
# COMPACT_ATOMS: atom_id res chain seq x y z
N GLU A 1 -7.40 7.22 -30.72
CA GLU A 1 -8.12 5.96 -30.45
C GLU A 1 -7.79 5.35 -29.08
N ARG A 2 -6.52 5.06 -28.75
CA ARG A 2 -6.12 4.44 -27.46
C ARG A 2 -6.57 5.23 -26.21
N LEU A 3 -6.46 6.56 -26.24
CA LEU A 3 -6.87 7.42 -25.11
C LEU A 3 -8.38 7.35 -24.83
N LEU A 4 -9.20 7.42 -25.87
CA LEU A 4 -10.66 7.29 -25.76
C LEU A 4 -11.07 5.91 -25.21
N LYS A 5 -10.32 4.86 -25.54
CA LYS A 5 -10.55 3.51 -25.00
C LYS A 5 -10.18 3.42 -23.52
N ALA A 6 -9.06 4.04 -23.11
CA ALA A 6 -8.65 4.10 -21.70
C ALA A 6 -9.64 4.92 -20.85
N GLU A 7 -10.08 6.08 -21.35
CA GLU A 7 -11.10 6.90 -20.71
C GLU A 7 -12.40 6.13 -20.50
N ARG A 8 -12.91 5.47 -21.56
CA ARG A 8 -14.11 4.63 -21.47
C ARG A 8 -13.96 3.47 -20.48
N ALA A 9 -12.77 2.87 -20.40
CA ALA A 9 -12.49 1.82 -19.43
C ALA A 9 -12.51 2.35 -17.99
N LEU A 10 -11.90 3.50 -17.73
CA LEU A 10 -11.95 4.16 -16.41
C LEU A 10 -13.38 4.53 -16.02
N LEU A 11 -14.15 5.13 -16.92
CA LEU A 11 -15.56 5.46 -16.68
C LEU A 11 -16.43 4.22 -16.41
N LYS A 12 -16.12 3.10 -17.07
CA LYS A 12 -16.77 1.82 -16.79
C LYS A 12 -16.46 1.34 -15.37
N LEU A 13 -15.19 1.35 -14.96
CA LEU A 13 -14.78 0.91 -13.63
C LEU A 13 -15.34 1.80 -12.50
N ILE A 14 -15.40 3.12 -12.72
CA ILE A 14 -16.03 4.06 -11.78
C ILE A 14 -17.52 3.72 -11.63
N ARG A 15 -18.23 3.48 -12.74
CA ARG A 15 -19.66 3.14 -12.75
C ARG A 15 -19.95 1.78 -12.12
N GLU A 16 -19.10 0.80 -12.38
CA GLU A 16 -19.17 -0.55 -11.80
C GLU A 16 -18.74 -0.58 -10.33
N ARG A 17 -18.44 0.58 -9.73
CA ARG A 17 -18.02 0.69 -8.35
C ARG A 17 -16.76 -0.12 -8.01
N THR A 18 -15.87 -0.30 -8.98
CA THR A 18 -14.62 -1.06 -8.82
C THR A 18 -13.39 -0.16 -8.65
N LEU A 19 -13.45 1.08 -9.12
CA LEU A 19 -12.35 2.05 -9.01
C LEU A 19 -12.82 3.34 -8.32
N PHE A 20 -12.05 3.81 -7.32
CA PHE A 20 -12.32 5.01 -6.51
C PHE A 20 -13.60 5.00 -5.66
N THR A 21 -14.13 3.83 -5.31
CA THR A 21 -15.35 3.70 -4.51
C THR A 21 -15.21 3.87 -3.01
N TYR A 22 -13.98 4.07 -2.55
CA TYR A 22 -13.70 4.36 -1.14
C TYR A 22 -13.92 5.84 -0.77
N LEU A 23 -14.19 6.70 -1.76
CA LEU A 23 -14.53 8.10 -1.54
C LEU A 23 -16.05 8.20 -1.44
N ASP A 24 -16.57 7.98 -0.24
CA ASP A 24 -17.98 8.24 0.05
C ASP A 24 -18.28 9.73 -0.18
N GLU A 25 -19.46 10.04 -0.75
CA GLU A 25 -19.86 11.44 -0.91
C GLU A 25 -20.09 12.09 0.46
N GLU A 26 -20.54 11.31 1.45
CA GLU A 26 -20.68 11.75 2.85
C GLU A 26 -19.33 12.11 3.50
N LEU A 27 -18.23 11.47 3.07
CA LEU A 27 -16.88 11.78 3.53
C LEU A 27 -16.41 13.16 3.07
N LYS A 28 -17.00 13.77 2.05
CA LYS A 28 -16.61 15.12 1.60
C LYS A 28 -17.01 16.21 2.59
N ASP A 29 -18.13 16.02 3.28
CA ASP A 29 -18.68 17.02 4.20
C ASP A 29 -18.05 16.90 5.60
N ASP A 30 -17.75 15.66 6.03
CA ASP A 30 -17.17 15.38 7.35
C ASP A 30 -15.63 15.33 7.37
N PHE A 31 -14.97 15.12 6.23
CA PHE A 31 -13.52 14.92 6.16
C PHE A 31 -12.83 15.74 5.05
N SER A 32 -12.06 16.74 5.47
CA SER A 32 -11.12 17.43 4.58
C SER A 32 -9.85 16.59 4.42
N ALA A 33 -9.74 15.90 3.28
CA ALA A 33 -8.55 15.13 2.95
C ALA A 33 -7.33 16.05 2.79
N PRO A 34 -6.23 15.84 3.54
CA PRO A 34 -5.04 16.67 3.41
C PRO A 34 -4.41 16.50 2.03
N PHE A 35 -3.97 17.60 1.43
CA PHE A 35 -3.35 17.64 0.10
C PHE A 35 -2.03 16.84 0.00
N THR A 36 -1.41 16.53 1.13
CA THR A 36 -0.12 15.83 1.20
C THR A 36 -0.18 14.65 2.15
N ASN A 37 0.59 13.61 1.85
CA ASN A 37 0.74 12.44 2.73
C ASN A 37 1.61 12.73 3.97
N ASN A 38 2.08 13.97 4.16
CA ASN A 38 2.99 14.35 5.24
C ASN A 38 2.48 13.96 6.63
N ARG A 39 1.15 13.98 6.83
CA ARG A 39 0.53 13.52 8.10
C ARG A 39 0.76 12.02 8.35
N MET A 40 0.75 11.21 7.30
CA MET A 40 1.04 9.77 7.38
C MET A 40 2.55 9.51 7.44
N GLU A 41 3.32 10.12 6.54
CA GLU A 41 4.76 9.86 6.42
C GLU A 41 5.60 10.50 7.52
N GLY A 42 5.33 11.77 7.82
CA GLY A 42 5.98 12.51 8.90
C GLY A 42 5.42 12.16 10.28
N GLY A 43 4.18 11.65 10.35
CA GLY A 43 3.52 11.27 11.60
C GLY A 43 3.66 9.79 11.94
N VAL A 44 2.73 8.97 11.49
CA VAL A 44 2.64 7.54 11.88
C VAL A 44 3.88 6.75 11.42
N ASN A 45 4.26 6.87 10.15
CA ASN A 45 5.32 6.06 9.58
C ASN A 45 6.70 6.45 10.13
N SER A 46 6.92 7.72 10.48
CA SER A 46 8.18 8.16 11.09
C SER A 46 8.40 7.47 12.45
N ARG A 47 7.37 7.43 13.29
CA ARG A 47 7.39 6.75 14.60
C ARG A 47 7.56 5.24 14.48
N LEU A 48 6.86 4.60 13.55
CA LEU A 48 7.02 3.17 13.28
C LEU A 48 8.45 2.84 12.82
N ARG A 49 9.01 3.64 11.91
CA ARG A 49 10.40 3.48 11.45
C ARG A 49 11.39 3.67 12.60
N GLU A 50 11.18 4.64 13.47
CA GLU A 50 12.03 4.85 14.65
C GLU A 50 11.98 3.66 15.60
N MET A 51 10.80 3.19 15.95
CA MET A 51 10.62 2.01 16.81
C MET A 51 11.34 0.79 16.21
N LEU A 52 11.18 0.52 14.91
CA LEU A 52 11.85 -0.58 14.24
C LEU A 52 13.39 -0.44 14.22
N ARG A 53 13.91 0.79 14.13
CA ARG A 53 15.36 1.06 14.23
C ARG A 53 15.89 0.77 15.62
N ASN A 54 15.18 1.22 16.66
CA ASN A 54 15.56 1.02 18.06
C ASN A 54 15.53 -0.47 18.45
N HIS A 55 14.66 -1.26 17.82
CA HIS A 55 14.51 -2.68 18.06
C HIS A 55 15.11 -3.58 16.96
N ARG A 56 16.13 -3.10 16.23
CA ARG A 56 16.80 -3.86 15.15
C ARG A 56 17.38 -5.21 15.56
N GLY A 57 17.66 -5.43 16.85
CA GLY A 57 18.16 -6.70 17.40
C GLY A 57 17.07 -7.76 17.64
N LEU A 58 15.79 -7.42 17.47
CA LEU A 58 14.70 -8.39 17.57
C LEU A 58 14.52 -9.17 16.25
N SER A 59 14.04 -10.41 16.37
CA SER A 59 13.63 -11.19 15.21
C SER A 59 12.57 -10.45 14.39
N ILE A 60 12.46 -10.79 13.11
CA ILE A 60 11.50 -10.14 12.20
C ILE A 60 10.05 -10.31 12.69
N GLU A 61 9.71 -11.49 13.22
CA GLU A 61 8.40 -11.80 13.77
C GLU A 61 8.08 -10.91 14.97
N ARG A 62 9.05 -10.72 15.88
CA ARG A 62 8.90 -9.85 17.05
C ARG A 62 8.74 -8.39 16.64
N ARG A 63 9.48 -7.93 15.64
CA ARG A 63 9.33 -6.57 15.08
C ARG A 63 7.97 -6.37 14.42
N ILE A 64 7.47 -7.35 13.67
CA ILE A 64 6.13 -7.31 13.08
C ILE A 64 5.07 -7.23 14.18
N LYS A 65 5.14 -8.12 15.19
CA LYS A 65 4.22 -8.08 16.35
C LYS A 65 4.27 -6.74 17.09
N ALA A 66 5.45 -6.14 17.23
CA ALA A 66 5.61 -4.81 17.84
C ALA A 66 4.93 -3.70 17.01
N VAL A 67 5.00 -3.75 15.68
CA VAL A 67 4.25 -2.82 14.80
C VAL A 67 2.75 -3.00 14.98
N TYR A 68 2.25 -4.23 14.93
CA TYR A 68 0.82 -4.51 15.15
C TYR A 68 0.33 -4.00 16.51
N TRP A 69 1.13 -4.23 17.56
CA TRP A 69 0.81 -3.74 18.90
C TRP A 69 0.83 -2.21 19.00
N TRP A 70 1.80 -1.56 18.34
CA TRP A 70 1.85 -0.10 18.27
C TRP A 70 0.60 0.46 17.58
N CYS A 71 0.21 -0.11 16.44
CA CYS A 71 -0.99 0.28 15.72
C CYS A 71 -2.25 0.06 16.56
N TYR A 72 -2.32 -1.03 17.31
CA TYR A 72 -3.43 -1.30 18.23
C TYR A 72 -3.58 -0.20 19.29
N ILE A 73 -2.50 0.15 19.99
CA ILE A 73 -2.52 1.17 21.06
C ILE A 73 -2.88 2.56 20.52
N HIS A 74 -2.49 2.86 19.28
CA HIS A 74 -2.71 4.16 18.65
C HIS A 74 -3.97 4.20 17.77
N SER A 75 -4.79 3.15 17.78
CA SER A 75 -6.08 3.15 17.10
C SER A 75 -7.08 3.99 17.91
N PRO A 76 -7.90 4.85 17.26
CA PRO A 76 -8.94 5.61 17.96
C PRO A 76 -10.00 4.71 18.60
N GLU A 77 -10.26 3.55 18.00
CA GLU A 77 -11.22 2.55 18.49
C GLU A 77 -10.54 1.18 18.53
N PRO A 78 -9.78 0.88 19.60
CA PRO A 78 -9.12 -0.41 19.75
C PRO A 78 -10.14 -1.52 20.02
N LEU A 79 -9.96 -2.67 19.37
CA LEU A 79 -10.72 -3.88 19.71
C LEU A 79 -10.54 -4.25 21.19
N PRO A 80 -11.52 -4.96 21.80
CA PRO A 80 -11.35 -5.53 23.12
C PRO A 80 -10.16 -6.51 23.16
N LEU A 81 -9.50 -6.60 24.33
CA LEU A 81 -8.30 -7.42 24.48
C LEU A 81 -8.53 -8.90 24.11
N SER A 82 -9.73 -9.42 24.38
CA SER A 82 -10.15 -10.78 24.01
C SER A 82 -10.23 -11.03 22.51
N GLU A 83 -10.52 -10.00 21.71
CA GLU A 83 -10.64 -10.11 20.25
C GLU A 83 -9.29 -9.90 19.56
N ILE A 84 -8.42 -9.03 20.10
CA ILE A 84 -7.09 -8.78 19.54
C ILE A 84 -6.26 -10.05 19.47
N VAL A 85 -6.32 -10.89 20.50
CA VAL A 85 -5.56 -12.15 20.54
C VAL A 85 -5.92 -13.03 19.34
N LYS A 86 -7.14 -12.95 18.82
CA LYS A 86 -7.59 -13.70 17.64
C LYS A 86 -7.10 -13.09 16.32
N VAL A 87 -6.95 -11.77 16.26
CA VAL A 87 -6.55 -11.06 15.02
C VAL A 87 -5.05 -10.78 14.93
N MET A 88 -4.31 -10.84 16.04
CA MET A 88 -2.86 -10.65 16.04
C MET A 88 -2.18 -11.75 15.21
N PRO A 89 -1.17 -11.38 14.41
CA PRO A 89 -0.49 -12.34 13.56
C PRO A 89 0.26 -13.36 14.42
N THR A 90 0.03 -14.65 14.12
CA THR A 90 0.80 -15.75 14.69
C THR A 90 2.12 -15.91 13.97
N GLU A 91 3.05 -16.64 14.56
CA GLU A 91 4.35 -16.90 13.92
C GLU A 91 4.17 -17.70 12.64
N GLN A 92 3.21 -18.62 12.63
CA GLN A 92 2.83 -19.40 11.46
C GLN A 92 2.24 -18.51 10.36
N SER A 93 1.37 -17.54 10.70
CA SER A 93 0.79 -16.64 9.70
C SER A 93 1.84 -15.70 9.12
N ILE A 94 2.77 -15.20 9.94
CA ILE A 94 3.90 -14.38 9.48
C ILE A 94 4.78 -15.20 8.52
N ALA A 95 5.17 -16.42 8.91
CA ALA A 95 5.97 -17.30 8.07
C ALA A 95 5.28 -17.61 6.73
N ALA A 96 3.96 -17.88 6.75
CA ALA A 96 3.18 -18.13 5.54
C ALA A 96 3.17 -16.93 4.58
N ILE A 97 3.05 -15.70 5.11
CA ILE A 97 3.14 -14.47 4.30
C ILE A 97 4.51 -14.37 3.63
N TYR A 98 5.60 -14.63 4.36
CA TYR A 98 6.95 -14.60 3.80
C TYR A 98 7.16 -15.67 2.72
N GLN A 99 6.66 -16.89 2.92
CA GLN A 99 6.73 -17.94 1.91
C GLN A 99 6.00 -17.51 0.63
N ARG A 100 4.76 -17.05 0.76
CA ARG A 100 3.96 -16.56 -0.36
C ARG A 100 4.61 -15.39 -1.08
N MET A 101 5.20 -14.44 -0.34
CA MET A 101 5.90 -13.30 -0.93
C MET A 101 7.16 -13.73 -1.67
N ASN A 102 7.89 -14.72 -1.16
CA ASN A 102 9.06 -15.27 -1.83
C ASN A 102 8.68 -16.03 -3.11
N GLU A 103 7.61 -16.84 -3.08
CA GLU A 103 7.05 -17.49 -4.27
C GLU A 103 6.61 -16.46 -5.32
N LYS A 104 5.90 -15.41 -4.90
CA LYS A 104 5.52 -14.30 -5.78
C LYS A 104 6.75 -13.60 -6.37
N ASN A 105 7.76 -13.29 -5.56
CA ASN A 105 9.01 -12.70 -6.05
C ASN A 105 9.73 -13.61 -7.07
N ARG A 106 9.69 -14.94 -6.87
CA ARG A 106 10.22 -15.91 -7.83
C ARG A 106 9.41 -15.90 -9.12
N LEU A 107 8.08 -15.85 -9.04
CA LEU A 107 7.20 -15.73 -10.19
C LEU A 107 7.43 -14.42 -10.95
N GLU A 108 7.49 -13.28 -10.27
CA GLU A 108 7.78 -11.97 -10.89
C GLU A 108 9.17 -11.93 -11.54
N LYS A 109 10.19 -12.54 -10.91
CA LYS A 109 11.51 -12.72 -11.54
C LYS A 109 11.45 -13.64 -12.76
N SER A 110 10.63 -14.69 -12.74
CA SER A 110 10.41 -15.54 -13.92
C SER A 110 9.61 -14.83 -15.02
N LEU A 111 8.74 -13.89 -14.65
CA LEU A 111 8.00 -13.00 -15.54
C LEU A 111 8.85 -11.79 -16.00
N SER A 112 10.06 -11.58 -15.48
CA SER A 112 10.99 -10.54 -15.93
C SER A 112 11.70 -10.91 -17.24
N ILE A 113 10.99 -11.56 -18.16
CA ILE A 113 11.32 -11.54 -19.58
C ILE A 113 10.70 -10.24 -20.09
N TRP A 114 11.46 -9.15 -20.01
CA TRP A 114 11.05 -7.83 -20.48
C TRP A 114 10.58 -7.91 -21.94
N GLY A 115 9.28 -7.68 -22.19
CA GLY A 115 8.72 -7.69 -23.55
C GLY A 115 7.19 -7.75 -23.67
N ASP A 116 6.49 -8.41 -22.73
CA ASP A 116 5.05 -8.71 -22.90
C ASP A 116 4.09 -8.03 -21.91
N ALA A 117 4.59 -7.38 -20.85
CA ALA A 117 3.74 -6.76 -19.83
C ALA A 117 3.62 -5.23 -20.00
N ILE A 118 2.41 -4.68 -19.82
CA ILE A 118 2.14 -3.24 -19.83
C ILE A 118 2.91 -2.57 -18.68
N VAL A 119 3.73 -1.57 -18.97
CA VAL A 119 4.57 -0.88 -17.97
C VAL A 119 4.01 0.51 -17.67
N TRP A 120 4.24 1.01 -16.46
CA TRP A 120 3.78 2.34 -15.99
C TRP A 120 4.11 3.49 -16.94
N SER A 121 5.23 3.41 -17.66
CA SER A 121 5.61 4.38 -18.69
C SER A 121 4.61 4.47 -19.85
N ASP A 122 3.88 3.39 -20.17
CA ASP A 122 2.89 3.36 -21.25
C ASP A 122 1.62 4.18 -20.94
N LEU A 123 1.42 4.53 -19.67
CA LEU A 123 0.33 5.39 -19.19
C LEU A 123 0.64 6.88 -19.27
N HIS A 124 1.89 7.27 -19.52
CA HIS A 124 2.29 8.67 -19.62
C HIS A 124 2.72 9.00 -21.04
N LYS A 125 2.12 10.05 -21.63
CA LYS A 125 2.74 10.72 -22.78
C LYS A 125 4.01 11.39 -22.25
N MET A 126 5.17 10.86 -22.57
CA MET A 126 6.38 11.67 -22.59
C MET A 126 6.11 12.77 -23.62
N ASP A 127 5.93 14.00 -23.15
CA ASP A 127 5.95 15.15 -24.04
C ASP A 127 7.34 15.16 -24.69
N ARG A 128 7.41 15.14 -26.02
CA ARG A 128 8.68 15.18 -26.77
C ARG A 128 9.24 16.60 -26.76
N THR A 129 9.43 17.15 -25.57
CA THR A 129 10.04 18.46 -25.32
C THR A 129 10.97 18.36 -24.12
N PHE A 130 11.82 17.35 -24.11
CA PHE A 130 13.04 17.36 -23.32
C PHE A 130 14.22 17.05 -24.26
N ASP A 131 14.63 18.08 -24.99
CA ASP A 131 15.96 18.15 -25.60
C ASP A 131 16.89 18.85 -24.61
N GLY A 132 18.02 18.23 -24.31
CA GLY A 132 19.18 18.88 -23.69
C GLY A 132 19.42 18.51 -22.22
N TRP A 133 20.20 17.46 -22.00
CA TRP A 133 21.23 17.52 -20.97
C TRP A 133 22.45 18.18 -21.61
N ASP A 134 22.62 19.47 -21.35
CA ASP A 134 23.90 20.15 -21.11
C ASP A 134 23.64 21.21 -20.01
#